data_AF-A0A0W0R4C4-F1
#
_entry.id   AF-A0A0W0R4C4-F1
#
_cell.length_a   1.000
_cell.length_b   1.000
_cell.length_c   1.000
_cell.angle_alpha   90.00
_cell.angle_beta   90.00
_cell.angle_gamma   90.00
#
_symmetry.space_group_name_H-M   'P 1'
#
loop_
_entity.id
_entity.type
_entity.pdbx_description
1 polymer ?
#
loop_
_entity_poly.entity_id
_entity_poly.type
_entity_poly.pdbx_seq_one_letter_code
_entity_poly.pdbx_strand_id
1 'polypeptide(L)'
;MLFFKKMKIKKLTKKIKTLQQSRVHSQPSEENVKKELGYYHTLAGIYQGLIGKKKFPFAREMMLETYRASTNLEDSEAQYILGKNLMDEGKMRQDLQTNGIFASPSNEKRMKELYEEAHAYLLAAEKLKHIKAKRLRGLAYINGWGVESDKKAGFDLIVASIDEEGSWDKVPQIFAAIGLNKPEFYSALTQHRNKS
;
A
#
# COMPACT_ATOMS: atom_id res chain seq x y z
N MET A 1 -18.79 -16.92 -17.18
CA MET A 1 -18.20 -16.04 -16.13
C MET A 1 -17.73 -14.66 -16.61
N LEU A 2 -16.91 -14.55 -17.67
CA LEU A 2 -16.31 -13.25 -18.08
C LEU A 2 -17.35 -12.19 -18.50
N PHE A 3 -18.46 -12.61 -19.13
CA PHE A 3 -19.57 -11.72 -19.49
C PHE A 3 -20.22 -11.05 -18.26
N PHE A 4 -20.52 -11.84 -17.21
CA PHE A 4 -21.04 -11.32 -15.94
C PHE A 4 -20.06 -10.34 -15.26
N LYS A 5 -18.75 -10.63 -15.29
CA LYS A 5 -17.73 -9.69 -14.79
C LYS A 5 -17.75 -8.36 -15.56
N LYS A 6 -17.84 -8.38 -16.90
CA LYS A 6 -17.93 -7.17 -17.73
C LYS A 6 -19.18 -6.34 -17.42
N MET A 7 -20.33 -6.98 -17.24
CA MET A 7 -21.57 -6.30 -16.83
C MET A 7 -21.44 -5.69 -15.43
N LYS A 8 -20.85 -6.43 -14.48
CA LYS A 8 -20.63 -5.95 -13.12
C LYS A 8 -19.70 -4.74 -13.07
N ILE A 9 -18.60 -4.78 -13.83
CA ILE A 9 -17.69 -3.64 -14.00
C ILE A 9 -18.48 -2.41 -14.50
N LYS A 10 -19.20 -2.53 -15.62
CA LYS A 10 -20.01 -1.42 -16.17
C LYS A 10 -21.00 -0.85 -15.14
N LYS A 11 -21.68 -1.73 -14.39
CA LYS A 11 -22.64 -1.32 -13.35
C LYS A 11 -21.96 -0.56 -12.22
N LEU A 12 -20.83 -1.05 -11.72
CA LEU A 12 -20.06 -0.41 -10.65
C LEU A 12 -19.48 0.94 -11.12
N THR A 13 -18.87 0.99 -12.31
CA THR A 13 -18.34 2.24 -12.87
C THR A 13 -19.43 3.30 -13.02
N LYS A 14 -20.64 2.92 -13.47
CA LYS A 14 -21.77 3.86 -13.55
C LYS A 14 -22.13 4.42 -12.18
N LYS A 15 -22.23 3.56 -11.15
CA LYS A 15 -22.55 3.97 -9.78
C LYS A 15 -21.49 4.91 -9.19
N ILE A 16 -20.21 4.58 -9.37
CA ILE A 16 -19.09 5.41 -8.92
C ILE A 16 -19.18 6.79 -9.58
N LYS A 17 -19.37 6.85 -10.91
CA LYS A 17 -19.50 8.12 -11.62
C LYS A 17 -20.65 8.99 -11.09
N THR A 18 -21.80 8.39 -10.77
CA THR A 18 -22.93 9.13 -10.19
C THR A 18 -22.57 9.72 -8.82
N LEU A 19 -21.89 8.96 -7.95
CA LEU A 19 -21.47 9.46 -6.63
C LEU A 19 -20.36 10.51 -6.72
N GLN A 20 -19.41 10.34 -7.66
CA GLN A 20 -18.40 11.34 -7.97
C GLN A 20 -19.05 12.66 -8.42
N GLN A 21 -20.01 12.60 -9.33
CA GLN A 21 -20.74 13.79 -9.80
C GLN A 21 -21.54 14.45 -8.68
N SER A 22 -22.19 13.67 -7.81
CA SER A 22 -22.92 14.27 -6.69
C SER A 22 -21.98 15.01 -5.74
N ARG A 23 -20.76 14.52 -5.51
CA ARG A 23 -19.76 15.22 -4.68
C ARG A 23 -19.29 16.55 -5.22
N VAL A 24 -19.20 16.68 -6.55
CA VAL A 24 -18.75 17.93 -7.17
C VAL A 24 -19.78 19.03 -6.95
N HIS A 25 -21.07 18.67 -6.90
CA HIS A 25 -22.17 19.64 -6.83
C HIS A 25 -22.79 19.77 -5.43
N SER A 26 -22.47 18.87 -4.50
CA SER A 26 -23.04 18.85 -3.16
C SER A 26 -22.06 18.23 -2.15
N GLN A 27 -22.13 18.69 -0.90
CA GLN A 27 -21.37 18.06 0.18
C GLN A 27 -21.83 16.60 0.33
N PRO A 28 -20.95 15.60 0.14
CA PRO A 28 -21.33 14.22 0.30
C PRO A 28 -21.69 13.90 1.75
N SER A 29 -22.73 13.11 1.94
CA SER A 29 -22.93 12.41 3.20
C SER A 29 -21.84 11.35 3.42
N GLU A 30 -21.49 11.09 4.67
CA GLU A 30 -20.54 10.02 5.04
C GLU A 30 -20.97 8.66 4.48
N GLU A 31 -22.29 8.39 4.45
CA GLU A 31 -22.82 7.16 3.88
C GLU A 31 -22.53 7.04 2.37
N ASN A 32 -22.62 8.15 1.62
CA ASN A 32 -22.31 8.16 0.20
C ASN A 32 -20.81 7.95 -0.05
N VAL A 33 -19.94 8.54 0.78
CA VAL A 33 -18.49 8.28 0.72
C VAL A 33 -18.21 6.80 0.98
N LYS A 34 -18.78 6.23 2.06
CA LYS A 34 -18.60 4.81 2.40
C LYS A 34 -19.10 3.87 1.30
N LYS A 35 -20.24 4.20 0.68
CA LYS A 35 -20.77 3.45 -0.47
C LYS A 35 -19.82 3.51 -1.67
N GLU A 36 -19.25 4.69 -1.95
CA GLU A 36 -18.31 4.82 -3.05
C GLU A 36 -17.02 4.03 -2.81
N LEU A 37 -16.44 4.14 -1.61
CA LEU A 37 -15.30 3.32 -1.17
C LEU A 37 -15.58 1.83 -1.36
N GLY A 38 -16.75 1.35 -0.91
CA GLY A 38 -17.16 -0.04 -1.11
C GLY A 38 -17.24 -0.45 -2.58
N TYR A 39 -17.65 0.46 -3.47
CA TYR A 39 -17.64 0.19 -4.91
C TYR A 39 -16.23 0.16 -5.50
N TYR A 40 -15.31 1.04 -5.08
CA TYR A 40 -13.90 0.97 -5.49
C TYR A 40 -13.28 -0.35 -5.08
N HIS A 41 -13.38 -0.76 -3.81
CA HIS A 41 -12.85 -2.04 -3.33
C HIS A 41 -13.43 -3.24 -4.10
N THR A 42 -14.73 -3.23 -4.35
CA THR A 42 -15.37 -4.30 -5.14
C THR A 42 -14.85 -4.32 -6.58
N LEU A 43 -14.68 -3.15 -7.20
CA LEU A 43 -14.19 -3.03 -8.57
C LEU A 43 -12.72 -3.47 -8.66
N ALA A 44 -11.88 -3.05 -7.73
CA ALA A 44 -10.48 -3.45 -7.62
C ALA A 44 -10.35 -4.98 -7.46
N GLY A 45 -11.15 -5.60 -6.58
CA GLY A 45 -11.18 -7.05 -6.42
C GLY A 45 -11.59 -7.81 -7.68
N ILE A 46 -12.50 -7.25 -8.49
CA ILE A 46 -12.84 -7.85 -9.78
C ILE A 46 -11.64 -7.79 -10.74
N TYR A 47 -10.97 -6.64 -10.83
CA TYR A 47 -9.78 -6.46 -11.67
C TYR A 47 -8.62 -7.34 -11.23
N GLN A 48 -8.36 -7.47 -9.92
CA GLN A 48 -7.38 -8.40 -9.38
C GLN A 48 -7.63 -9.83 -9.88
N GLY A 49 -8.89 -10.30 -9.81
CA GLY A 49 -9.29 -11.61 -10.32
C GLY A 49 -9.34 -11.74 -11.86
N LEU A 50 -8.90 -10.71 -12.60
CA LEU A 50 -8.80 -10.67 -14.06
C LEU A 50 -7.36 -10.51 -14.55
N ILE A 51 -6.39 -10.35 -13.65
CA ILE A 51 -4.97 -10.29 -14.01
C ILE A 51 -4.56 -11.56 -14.78
N GLY A 52 -3.81 -11.37 -15.87
CA GLY A 52 -3.38 -12.43 -16.78
C GLY A 52 -4.47 -12.96 -17.74
N LYS A 53 -5.70 -12.43 -17.70
CA LYS A 53 -6.75 -12.84 -18.66
C LYS A 53 -6.62 -12.04 -19.96
N LYS A 54 -6.47 -12.73 -21.09
CA LYS A 54 -6.34 -12.14 -22.45
C LYS A 54 -7.36 -11.04 -22.79
N LYS A 55 -8.62 -11.18 -22.33
CA LYS A 55 -9.69 -10.19 -22.59
C LYS A 55 -9.60 -8.93 -21.73
N PHE A 56 -8.71 -8.91 -20.73
CA PHE A 56 -8.48 -7.81 -19.79
C PHE A 56 -6.97 -7.59 -19.63
N PRO A 57 -6.28 -7.16 -20.70
CA PRO A 57 -4.81 -7.05 -20.70
C PRO A 57 -4.30 -6.08 -19.62
N PHE A 58 -5.06 -5.02 -19.33
CA PHE A 58 -4.69 -3.97 -18.37
C PHE A 58 -5.35 -4.14 -17.00
N ALA A 59 -5.69 -5.38 -16.61
CA ALA A 59 -6.42 -5.60 -15.36
C ALA A 59 -5.64 -5.14 -14.12
N ARG A 60 -4.30 -5.28 -14.13
CA ARG A 60 -3.45 -4.83 -13.01
C ARG A 60 -3.49 -3.30 -12.90
N GLU A 61 -3.32 -2.61 -14.02
CA GLU A 61 -3.32 -1.14 -14.09
C GLU A 61 -4.68 -0.60 -13.65
N MET A 62 -5.76 -1.18 -14.15
CA MET A 62 -7.13 -0.79 -13.76
C MET A 62 -7.39 -1.01 -12.27
N MET A 63 -6.84 -2.05 -11.66
CA MET A 63 -6.93 -2.24 -10.20
C MET A 63 -6.22 -1.10 -9.46
N LEU A 64 -4.98 -0.77 -9.84
CA LEU A 64 -4.21 0.30 -9.20
C LEU A 64 -4.91 1.66 -9.37
N GLU A 65 -5.42 1.97 -10.57
CA GLU A 65 -6.20 3.19 -10.80
C GLU A 65 -7.48 3.26 -9.95
N THR A 66 -8.11 2.11 -9.71
CA THR A 66 -9.28 2.03 -8.84
C THR A 66 -8.91 2.39 -7.40
N TYR A 67 -7.78 1.90 -6.90
CA TYR A 67 -7.28 2.28 -5.58
C TYR A 67 -6.86 3.75 -5.54
N ARG A 68 -6.22 4.29 -6.60
CA ARG A 68 -5.80 5.72 -6.67
C ARG A 68 -7.01 6.65 -6.59
N ALA A 69 -8.10 6.29 -7.24
CA ALA A 69 -9.35 7.04 -7.11
C ALA A 69 -9.90 6.98 -5.68
N SER A 70 -9.78 5.84 -5.00
CA SER A 70 -10.21 5.65 -3.61
C SER A 70 -9.37 6.48 -2.62
N THR A 71 -8.07 6.68 -2.86
CA THR A 71 -7.21 7.47 -1.94
C THR A 71 -7.62 8.92 -1.83
N ASN A 72 -8.31 9.47 -2.84
CA ASN A 72 -8.88 10.82 -2.80
C ASN A 72 -10.00 10.98 -1.75
N LEU A 73 -10.47 9.85 -1.20
CA LEU A 73 -11.50 9.78 -0.16
C LEU A 73 -10.93 9.28 1.17
N GLU A 74 -9.62 9.44 1.37
CA GLU A 74 -8.93 9.07 2.62
C GLU A 74 -9.10 7.58 2.97
N ASP A 75 -9.08 6.72 1.96
CA ASP A 75 -9.11 5.27 2.13
C ASP A 75 -7.74 4.72 2.55
N SER A 76 -7.57 4.51 3.85
CA SER A 76 -6.29 4.09 4.42
C SER A 76 -5.81 2.72 3.93
N GLU A 77 -6.74 1.78 3.66
CA GLU A 77 -6.42 0.46 3.10
C GLU A 77 -5.98 0.60 1.63
N ALA A 78 -6.69 1.39 0.83
CA ALA A 78 -6.28 1.64 -0.56
C ALA A 78 -4.92 2.34 -0.66
N GLN A 79 -4.66 3.33 0.21
CA GLN A 79 -3.37 3.99 0.32
C GLN A 79 -2.26 2.99 0.68
N TYR A 80 -2.51 2.09 1.64
CA TYR A 80 -1.56 1.03 1.98
C TYR A 80 -1.30 0.07 0.81
N ILE A 81 -2.36 -0.43 0.16
CA ILE A 81 -2.25 -1.37 -0.97
C ILE A 81 -1.45 -0.73 -2.11
N LEU A 82 -1.73 0.52 -2.46
CA LEU A 82 -0.96 1.26 -3.47
C LEU A 82 0.48 1.43 -3.06
N GLY A 83 0.72 1.96 -1.86
CA GLY A 83 2.06 2.16 -1.34
C GLY A 83 2.88 0.87 -1.37
N LYS A 84 2.28 -0.27 -0.99
CA LYS A 84 2.92 -1.58 -1.09
C LYS A 84 3.24 -1.99 -2.53
N ASN A 85 2.30 -1.84 -3.46
CA ASN A 85 2.52 -2.23 -4.86
C ASN A 85 3.61 -1.37 -5.53
N LEU A 86 3.62 -0.07 -5.25
CA LEU A 86 4.63 0.87 -5.74
C LEU A 86 6.00 0.57 -5.13
N MET A 87 6.04 0.27 -3.83
CA MET A 87 7.26 -0.16 -3.12
C MET A 87 7.82 -1.47 -3.71
N ASP A 88 6.96 -2.46 -3.98
CA ASP A 88 7.35 -3.73 -4.60
C ASP A 88 7.91 -3.52 -6.03
N GLU A 89 7.30 -2.62 -6.82
CA GLU A 89 7.83 -2.25 -8.14
C GLU A 89 9.15 -1.47 -8.04
N GLY A 90 9.27 -0.56 -7.06
CA GLY A 90 10.51 0.19 -6.78
C GLY A 90 11.67 -0.73 -6.45
N LYS A 91 11.46 -1.73 -5.58
CA LYS A 91 12.45 -2.76 -5.24
C LYS A 91 12.88 -3.56 -6.46
N MET A 92 11.92 -4.03 -7.27
CA MET A 92 12.24 -4.74 -8.50
C MET A 92 13.10 -3.87 -9.44
N ARG A 93 12.80 -2.58 -9.58
CA ARG A 93 13.61 -1.66 -10.40
C ARG A 93 14.98 -1.39 -9.83
N GLN A 94 15.10 -1.33 -8.50
CA GLN A 94 16.39 -1.23 -7.83
C GLN A 94 17.23 -2.47 -8.14
N ASP A 95 16.67 -3.67 -8.05
CA ASP A 95 17.35 -4.92 -8.42
C ASP A 95 17.79 -4.90 -9.89
N LEU A 96 16.92 -4.45 -10.81
CA LEU A 96 17.26 -4.29 -12.22
C LEU A 96 18.42 -3.31 -12.44
N GLN A 97 18.45 -2.21 -11.67
CA GLN A 97 19.51 -1.21 -11.73
C GLN A 97 20.83 -1.77 -11.19
N THR A 98 20.80 -2.47 -10.06
CA THR A 98 22.00 -3.05 -9.42
C THR A 98 22.59 -4.19 -10.25
N ASN A 99 21.75 -5.02 -10.88
CA ASN A 99 22.20 -6.15 -11.70
C ASN A 99 22.83 -5.71 -13.05
N GLY A 100 22.71 -4.44 -13.43
CA GLY A 100 23.37 -3.88 -14.61
C GLY A 100 22.72 -4.22 -15.96
N ILE A 101 22.15 -5.42 -16.13
CA ILE A 101 21.60 -5.89 -17.42
C ILE A 101 20.49 -4.99 -17.95
N PHE A 102 19.61 -4.51 -17.07
CA PHE A 102 18.48 -3.65 -17.40
C PHE A 102 18.65 -2.24 -16.81
N ALA A 103 19.85 -1.90 -16.36
CA ALA A 103 20.15 -0.60 -15.80
C ALA A 103 20.04 0.48 -16.88
N SER A 104 19.31 1.55 -16.56
CA SER A 104 19.19 2.69 -17.46
C SER A 104 18.82 3.96 -16.69
N PRO A 105 19.15 5.14 -17.19
CA PRO A 105 18.73 6.40 -16.57
C PRO A 105 17.20 6.53 -16.44
N SER A 106 16.45 5.96 -17.40
CA SER A 106 14.99 5.92 -17.34
C SER A 106 14.48 5.03 -16.21
N ASN A 107 15.12 3.86 -16.00
CA ASN A 107 14.78 2.98 -14.89
C ASN A 107 15.09 3.65 -13.53
N GLU A 108 16.24 4.30 -13.40
CA GLU A 108 16.62 5.01 -12.17
C GLU A 108 15.63 6.13 -11.84
N LYS A 109 15.26 6.97 -12.83
CA LYS A 109 14.24 8.01 -12.63
C LYS A 109 12.92 7.40 -12.18
N ARG A 110 12.46 6.34 -12.85
CA ARG A 110 11.20 5.68 -12.52
C ARG A 110 11.21 5.03 -11.14
N MET A 111 12.34 4.43 -10.75
CA MET A 111 12.55 3.87 -9.42
C MET A 111 12.39 4.93 -8.33
N LYS A 112 13.01 6.12 -8.50
CA LYS A 112 12.89 7.23 -7.55
C LYS A 112 11.44 7.71 -7.44
N GLU A 113 10.77 7.95 -8.56
CA GLU A 113 9.35 8.36 -8.59
C GLU A 113 8.45 7.36 -7.84
N LEU A 114 8.66 6.05 -8.06
CA LEU A 114 7.86 5.01 -7.41
C LEU A 114 8.08 4.98 -5.90
N TYR A 115 9.32 5.15 -5.44
CA TYR A 115 9.60 5.22 -4.01
C TYR A 115 9.00 6.46 -3.37
N GLU A 116 9.13 7.63 -4.01
CA GLU A 116 8.51 8.88 -3.53
C GLU A 116 6.99 8.74 -3.42
N GLU A 117 6.33 8.23 -4.48
CA GLU A 117 4.88 8.00 -4.50
C GLU A 117 4.47 6.97 -3.43
N ALA A 118 5.23 5.88 -3.27
CA ALA A 118 4.98 4.87 -2.25
C ALA A 118 5.04 5.44 -0.83
N HIS A 119 6.10 6.21 -0.52
CA HIS A 119 6.26 6.84 0.80
C HIS A 119 5.15 7.85 1.10
N ALA A 120 4.72 8.63 0.11
CA ALA A 120 3.61 9.57 0.26
C ALA A 120 2.31 8.85 0.63
N TYR A 121 1.97 7.76 -0.08
CA TYR A 121 0.77 6.98 0.23
C TYR A 121 0.84 6.27 1.58
N LEU A 122 1.99 5.70 1.93
CA LEU A 122 2.16 5.02 3.22
C LEU A 122 2.08 6.01 4.40
N LEU A 123 2.63 7.22 4.24
CA LEU A 123 2.51 8.28 5.23
C LEU A 123 1.06 8.74 5.38
N ALA A 124 0.31 8.87 4.28
CA ALA A 124 -1.12 9.19 4.33
C ALA A 124 -1.90 8.11 5.08
N ALA A 125 -1.62 6.83 4.81
CA ALA A 125 -2.27 5.71 5.47
C ALA A 125 -1.94 5.66 6.98
N GLU A 126 -0.69 5.95 7.35
CA GLU A 126 -0.27 6.04 8.75
C GLU A 126 -1.00 7.15 9.50
N LYS A 127 -1.18 8.34 8.91
CA LYS A 127 -1.97 9.43 9.51
C LYS A 127 -3.41 9.01 9.80
N LEU A 128 -3.94 8.07 9.02
CA LEU A 128 -5.24 7.44 9.21
C LEU A 128 -5.18 6.18 10.10
N LYS A 129 -4.10 6.01 10.88
CA LYS A 129 -3.87 4.93 11.83
C LYS A 129 -3.79 3.53 11.21
N HIS A 130 -3.33 3.43 9.96
CA HIS A 130 -3.14 2.14 9.30
C HIS A 130 -1.86 1.44 9.76
N ILE A 131 -2.00 0.50 10.69
CA ILE A 131 -0.89 -0.21 11.37
C ILE A 131 0.11 -0.85 10.39
N LYS A 132 -0.38 -1.56 9.36
CA LYS A 132 0.52 -2.22 8.39
C LYS A 132 1.30 -1.24 7.53
N ALA A 133 0.77 -0.02 7.33
CA ALA A 133 1.48 1.02 6.58
C ALA A 133 2.65 1.55 7.40
N LYS A 134 2.43 1.79 8.69
CA LYS A 134 3.48 2.17 9.66
C LYS A 134 4.62 1.13 9.70
N ARG A 135 4.27 -0.16 9.74
CA ARG A 135 5.25 -1.26 9.66
C ARG A 135 6.06 -1.23 8.37
N LEU A 136 5.39 -1.07 7.23
CA LEU A 136 6.06 -1.05 5.93
C LEU A 136 7.00 0.16 5.80
N ARG A 137 6.63 1.32 6.34
CA ARG A 137 7.56 2.47 6.44
C ARG A 137 8.77 2.14 7.31
N GLY A 138 8.57 1.52 8.47
CA GLY A 138 9.67 1.07 9.32
C GLY A 138 10.65 0.14 8.59
N LEU A 139 10.12 -0.82 7.82
CA LEU A 139 10.94 -1.70 6.97
C LEU A 139 11.70 -0.94 5.87
N ALA A 140 11.08 0.09 5.29
CA ALA A 140 11.73 0.91 4.27
C ALA A 140 12.93 1.68 4.85
N TYR A 141 12.83 2.21 6.07
CA TYR A 141 13.97 2.83 6.76
C TYR A 141 15.05 1.81 7.13
N ILE A 142 14.69 0.62 7.61
CA ILE A 142 15.68 -0.42 7.96
C ILE A 142 16.49 -0.84 6.72
N ASN A 143 15.84 -1.01 5.57
CA ASN A 143 16.47 -1.52 4.37
C ASN A 143 16.97 -0.42 3.40
N GLY A 144 16.68 0.85 3.67
CA GLY A 144 17.02 1.97 2.77
C GLY A 144 16.24 1.96 1.45
N TRP A 145 14.96 1.54 1.48
CA TRP A 145 14.12 1.52 0.27
C TRP A 145 13.63 2.92 -0.07
N GLY A 146 14.36 3.59 -0.96
CA GLY A 146 14.03 4.93 -1.43
C GLY A 146 14.19 6.04 -0.38
N VAL A 147 14.78 5.72 0.77
CA VAL A 147 15.12 6.63 1.86
C VAL A 147 16.50 6.26 2.40
N GLU A 148 17.15 7.18 3.11
CA GLU A 148 18.36 6.87 3.84
C GLU A 148 18.09 5.79 4.89
N SER A 149 19.03 4.85 5.02
CA SER A 149 18.88 3.75 5.97
C SER A 149 19.04 4.26 7.39
N ASP A 150 17.96 4.19 8.17
CA ASP A 150 17.96 4.44 9.60
C ASP A 150 17.29 3.26 10.30
N LYS A 151 18.13 2.33 10.77
CA LYS A 151 17.67 1.12 11.46
C LYS A 151 16.96 1.44 12.77
N LYS A 152 17.35 2.51 13.46
CA LYS A 152 16.78 2.86 14.76
C LYS A 152 15.38 3.45 14.56
N ALA A 153 15.26 4.49 13.73
CA ALA A 153 13.96 5.08 13.43
C ALA A 153 12.99 4.06 12.81
N GLY A 154 13.50 3.20 11.91
CA GLY A 154 12.70 2.13 11.31
C GLY A 154 12.21 1.10 12.32
N PHE A 155 13.05 0.73 13.30
CA PHE A 155 12.66 -0.18 14.37
C PHE A 155 11.64 0.45 15.32
N ASP A 156 11.85 1.70 15.73
CA ASP A 156 10.94 2.44 16.61
C ASP A 156 9.53 2.54 15.99
N LEU A 157 9.43 2.74 14.66
CA LEU A 157 8.15 2.72 13.94
C LEU A 157 7.45 1.35 14.01
N ILE A 158 8.21 0.25 13.91
CA ILE A 158 7.65 -1.10 13.98
C ILE A 158 7.17 -1.40 15.40
N VAL A 159 7.96 -1.05 16.43
CA VAL A 159 7.55 -1.21 17.84
C VAL A 159 6.29 -0.40 18.12
N ALA A 160 6.28 0.87 17.73
CA ALA A 160 5.11 1.74 17.90
C ALA A 160 3.86 1.20 17.18
N SER A 161 4.02 0.48 16.07
CA SER A 161 2.90 -0.19 15.39
C SER A 161 2.40 -1.44 16.12
N ILE A 162 3.25 -2.11 16.90
CA ILE A 162 2.88 -3.27 17.72
C ILE A 162 2.15 -2.81 18.97
N ASP A 163 2.62 -1.71 19.57
CA ASP A 163 1.95 -1.02 20.67
C ASP A 163 0.53 -0.60 20.28
N GLU A 164 0.36 0.04 19.12
CA GLU A 164 -0.95 0.44 18.60
C GLU A 164 -1.88 -0.75 18.29
N GLU A 165 -1.33 -1.89 17.85
CA GLU A 165 -2.13 -3.11 17.62
C GLU A 165 -2.39 -3.90 18.91
N GLY A 166 -1.74 -3.55 20.03
CA GLY A 166 -1.78 -4.32 21.28
C GLY A 166 -1.33 -5.78 21.10
N SER A 167 -0.51 -6.07 20.09
CA SER A 167 -0.22 -7.42 19.63
C SER A 167 1.17 -7.92 20.04
N TRP A 168 1.58 -7.58 21.27
CA TRP A 168 2.86 -8.01 21.85
C TRP A 168 3.04 -9.53 21.88
N ASP A 169 1.95 -10.27 22.06
CA ASP A 169 1.96 -11.74 22.04
C ASP A 169 2.25 -12.31 20.63
N LYS A 170 2.07 -11.50 19.59
CA LYS A 170 2.25 -11.89 18.19
C LYS A 170 3.56 -11.37 17.58
N VAL A 171 4.44 -10.76 18.38
CA VAL A 171 5.71 -10.19 17.90
C VAL A 171 6.54 -11.21 17.11
N PRO A 172 6.73 -12.46 17.56
CA PRO A 172 7.50 -13.42 16.79
C PRO A 172 6.90 -13.70 15.40
N GLN A 173 5.57 -13.80 15.30
CA GLN A 173 4.87 -14.02 14.03
C GLN A 173 4.95 -12.79 13.13
N ILE A 174 4.81 -11.58 13.70
CA ILE A 174 4.93 -10.32 12.96
C ILE A 174 6.35 -10.19 12.40
N PHE A 175 7.37 -10.42 13.22
CA PHE A 175 8.77 -10.32 12.83
C PHE A 175 9.15 -11.37 11.79
N ALA A 176 8.64 -12.60 11.92
CA ALA A 176 8.81 -13.63 10.90
C ALA A 176 8.16 -13.23 9.56
N ALA A 177 6.92 -12.70 9.60
CA ALA A 177 6.20 -12.30 8.39
C ALA A 177 6.86 -11.15 7.62
N ILE A 178 7.58 -10.27 8.32
CA ILE A 178 8.27 -9.12 7.72
C ILE A 178 9.78 -9.33 7.50
N GLY A 179 10.30 -10.52 7.81
CA GLY A 179 11.71 -10.87 7.59
C GLY A 179 12.69 -10.25 8.61
N LEU A 180 12.23 -9.87 9.79
CA LEU A 180 13.04 -9.32 10.89
C LEU A 180 13.31 -10.34 12.01
N ASN A 181 13.34 -11.64 11.70
CA ASN A 181 13.56 -12.72 12.66
C ASN A 181 15.00 -12.84 13.21
N LYS A 182 15.79 -11.76 13.19
CA LYS A 182 17.17 -11.77 13.67
C LYS A 182 17.25 -11.51 15.18
N PRO A 183 18.19 -12.14 15.92
CA PRO A 183 18.36 -11.93 17.37
C PRO A 183 18.55 -10.45 17.76
N GLU A 184 19.22 -9.68 16.91
CA GLU A 184 19.46 -8.24 17.10
C GLU A 184 18.16 -7.47 17.34
N PHE A 185 17.12 -7.76 16.57
CA PHE A 185 15.83 -7.07 16.68
C PHE A 185 15.06 -7.47 17.94
N TYR A 186 15.16 -8.72 18.40
CA TYR A 186 14.56 -9.12 19.68
C TYR A 186 15.28 -8.49 20.87
N SER A 187 16.60 -8.36 20.81
CA SER A 187 17.37 -7.67 21.86
C SER A 187 17.01 -6.18 21.94
N ALA A 188 16.89 -5.50 20.79
CA ALA A 188 16.44 -4.11 20.71
C ALA A 188 14.99 -3.96 21.24
N LEU A 189 14.12 -4.92 20.93
CA LEU A 189 12.74 -4.95 21.43
C LEU A 189 12.68 -5.02 22.95
N THR A 190 13.47 -5.91 23.58
CA THR A 190 13.54 -6.01 25.05
C THR A 190 14.08 -4.75 25.70
N GLN A 191 15.06 -4.07 25.09
CA GLN A 191 15.57 -2.79 25.59
C GLN A 191 14.54 -1.67 25.49
N HIS A 192 13.70 -1.69 24.46
CA HIS A 192 12.64 -0.70 24.26
C HIS A 192 11.51 -0.90 25.28
N ARG A 193 11.10 -2.15 25.53
CA ARG A 193 10.06 -2.49 26.53
C ARG A 193 10.46 -2.15 27.97
N ASN A 194 11.75 -2.21 28.29
CA ASN A 194 12.25 -1.84 29.63
C ASN A 194 12.36 -0.32 29.85
N LYS A 195 12.19 0.49 28.79
CA LYS A 195 12.27 1.97 28.85
C LYS A 195 10.91 2.66 28.82
N SER A 196 9.83 1.96 28.43
CA SER A 196 8.44 2.43 28.47
C SER A 196 7.81 2.15 29.83
#